data_AF-A0A957TUW6-F1
#
_entry.id   AF-A0A957TUW6-F1
#
_cell.length_a   1.000
_cell.length_b   1.000
_cell.length_c   1.000
_cell.angle_alpha   90.00
_cell.angle_beta   90.00
_cell.angle_gamma   90.00
#
_symmetry.space_group_name_H-M   'P 1'
#
loop_
_entity.id
_entity.type
_entity.pdbx_description
1 polymer ?
#
loop_
_entity_poly.entity_id
_entity_poly.type
_entity_poly.pdbx_seq_one_letter_code
_entity_poly.pdbx_strand_id
1 'polypeptide(L)' 'MSNTVQQRPLFILGQIYLTPGAETALEHADLSPFDLIARHVHGDWGELPPEDIQANENALVQG' A
#
# COMPACT_ATOMS: atom_id res chain seq x y z
N MET A 1 24.53 5.04 -1.60
CA MET A 1 23.90 6.16 -0.88
C MET A 1 22.53 6.38 -1.51
N SER A 2 21.50 5.64 -1.07
CA SER A 2 20.16 5.75 -1.67
C SER A 2 19.42 6.88 -0.96
N ASN A 3 19.19 7.96 -1.70
CA ASN A 3 18.48 9.14 -1.27
C ASN A 3 16.97 8.86 -1.35
N THR A 4 16.40 8.19 -0.34
CA THR A 4 14.95 8.02 -0.23
C THR A 4 14.36 9.32 0.29
N VAL A 5 13.87 10.17 -0.62
CA VAL A 5 12.88 11.18 -0.26
C VAL A 5 11.73 10.41 0.37
N GLN A 6 11.56 10.53 1.70
CA GLN A 6 10.34 10.08 2.35
C GLN A 6 9.20 10.89 1.72
N GLN A 7 8.51 10.28 0.76
CA GLN A 7 7.27 10.81 0.20
C GLN A 7 6.32 11.06 1.37
N ARG A 8 5.50 12.10 1.31
CA ARG A 8 4.46 12.32 2.32
C ARG A 8 3.30 11.36 2.05
N PRO A 9 2.60 10.88 3.08
CA PRO A 9 1.41 10.06 2.87
C PRO A 9 0.39 10.83 2.04
N LEU A 10 -0.17 10.19 1.02
CA LEU A 10 -1.14 10.76 0.08
C LEU A 10 -2.52 10.94 0.72
N PHE A 11 -2.82 10.15 1.75
CA PHE A 11 -4.06 10.20 2.51
C PHE A 11 -3.85 9.72 3.96
N ILE A 12 -4.82 9.98 4.83
CA ILE A 12 -4.79 9.55 6.22
C ILE A 12 -5.31 8.11 6.31
N LEU A 13 -4.55 7.23 6.97
CA LEU A 13 -5.00 5.87 7.23
C LEU A 13 -6.11 5.84 8.29
N GLY A 14 -7.12 5.01 8.04
CA GLY A 14 -8.12 4.64 9.04
C GLY A 14 -7.60 3.58 10.01
N GLN A 15 -8.53 2.91 10.70
CA GLN A 15 -8.21 1.74 11.50
C GLN A 15 -7.86 0.55 10.59
N ILE A 16 -6.71 -0.06 10.83
CA ILE A 16 -6.23 -1.22 10.07
C ILE A 16 -6.69 -2.49 10.80
N TYR A 17 -7.35 -3.38 10.07
CA TYR A 17 -7.76 -4.69 10.58
C TYR A 17 -7.15 -5.76 9.68
N LEU A 18 -6.63 -6.82 10.30
CA LEU A 18 -6.08 -7.98 9.62
C LEU A 18 -6.99 -9.18 9.88
N THR A 19 -7.49 -9.81 8.83
CA THR A 19 -8.24 -11.06 8.95
C THR A 19 -7.27 -12.23 9.14
N PRO A 20 -7.67 -13.34 9.78
CA PRO A 20 -6.80 -14.51 9.91
C PRO A 20 -6.32 -15.07 8.57
N GLY A 21 -7.15 -14.99 7.53
CA GLY A 21 -6.76 -15.39 6.17
C GLY A 21 -5.71 -14.47 5.56
N ALA A 22 -5.80 -13.16 5.79
CA ALA A 22 -4.78 -12.21 5.34
C ALA A 22 -3.46 -12.39 6.10
N GLU A 23 -3.52 -12.60 7.42
CA GLU A 23 -2.35 -12.92 8.25
C GLU A 23 -1.63 -14.17 7.72
N THR A 24 -2.37 -15.26 7.53
CA THR A 24 -1.84 -16.52 6.97
C THR A 24 -1.21 -16.30 5.59
N ALA A 25 -1.81 -15.49 4.72
CA ALA A 25 -1.25 -15.21 3.39
C ALA A 25 0.07 -14.41 3.47
N LEU A 26 0.14 -13.42 4.37
CA LEU A 26 1.34 -12.62 4.59
C LEU A 26 2.49 -13.44 5.17
N GLU A 27 2.20 -14.32 6.14
CA GLU A 27 3.19 -15.24 6.71
C GLU A 27 3.79 -16.17 5.66
N HIS A 28 2.96 -16.79 4.80
CA HIS A 28 3.46 -17.65 3.73
C HIS A 28 4.29 -16.89 2.69
N ALA A 29 4.01 -15.60 2.50
CA ALA A 29 4.74 -14.74 1.57
C ALA A 29 5.99 -14.10 2.20
N ASP A 30 6.24 -14.28 3.50
CA ASP A 30 7.27 -13.59 4.28
C ASP A 30 7.21 -12.05 4.11
N LEU A 31 5.98 -11.51 4.14
CA LEU A 31 5.72 -10.09 3.95
C LEU A 31 5.20 -9.43 5.23
N SER A 32 5.75 -8.26 5.54
CA SER A 32 5.21 -7.39 6.58
C SER A 32 3.98 -6.63 6.06
N PRO A 33 2.82 -6.69 6.73
CA PRO A 33 1.67 -5.87 6.35
C PRO A 33 1.99 -4.38 6.43
N PHE A 34 2.83 -3.96 7.38
CA PHE A 34 3.19 -2.56 7.56
C PHE A 34 4.00 -2.01 6.39
N ASP A 35 4.84 -2.84 5.77
CA ASP A 35 5.62 -2.42 4.60
C ASP A 35 4.70 -2.19 3.39
N LEU A 36 3.72 -3.08 3.19
CA LEU A 36 2.73 -2.94 2.12
C LEU A 36 1.83 -1.70 2.32
N ILE A 37 1.36 -1.47 3.54
CA ILE A 37 0.54 -0.31 3.87
C ILE A 37 1.34 0.98 3.72
N ALA A 38 2.60 0.98 4.17
CA ALA A 38 3.50 2.11 4.00
C ALA A 38 3.73 2.43 2.52
N ARG A 39 3.94 1.42 1.67
CA ARG A 39 4.07 1.63 0.22
C ARG A 39 2.80 2.23 -0.37
N HIS A 40 1.65 1.63 -0.06
CA HIS A 40 0.36 2.05 -0.60
C HIS A 40 0.00 3.49 -0.22
N VAL A 41 0.14 3.88 1.05
CA VAL A 41 -0.16 5.26 1.48
C VAL A 41 0.77 6.30 0.85
N HIS A 42 1.94 5.89 0.36
CA HIS A 42 2.89 6.76 -0.33
C HIS A 42 2.81 6.67 -1.86
N GLY A 43 1.84 5.93 -2.41
CA GLY A 43 1.66 5.78 -3.85
C GLY A 43 2.66 4.85 -4.53
N ASP A 44 3.38 4.03 -3.76
CA ASP A 44 4.12 2.91 -4.32
C ASP A 44 3.14 1.74 -4.54
N TRP A 45 2.59 1.70 -5.76
CA TRP A 45 1.65 0.67 -6.19
C TRP A 45 2.32 -0.66 -6.51
N GLY A 46 3.65 -0.70 -6.63
CA GLY A 46 4.40 -1.89 -7.01
C GLY A 46 4.09 -2.36 -8.43
N GLU A 47 3.91 -3.66 -8.58
CA GLU A 47 3.67 -4.33 -9.85
C GLU A 47 2.18 -4.57 -10.05
N LEU A 48 1.51 -3.60 -10.66
CA LEU A 48 0.09 -3.67 -11.02
C LEU A 48 -0.11 -3.34 -12.50
N PRO A 49 -1.18 -3.88 -13.13
CA PRO A 49 -1.63 -3.42 -14.43
C PRO A 49 -1.91 -1.90 -14.44
N PRO A 50 -1.73 -1.21 -15.59
CA PRO A 50 -1.96 0.23 -15.69
C PRO A 50 -3.36 0.68 -15.25
N GLU A 51 -4.38 -0.13 -15.52
CA GLU A 51 -5.77 0.12 -15.12
C GLU A 51 -5.96 0.16 -13.61
N ASP A 52 -5.27 -0.72 -12.88
CA ASP A 52 -5.35 -0.81 -11.41
C ASP A 52 -4.58 0.34 -10.76
N ILE A 53 -3.43 0.72 -11.34
CA ILE A 53 -2.71 1.93 -10.94
C ILE A 53 -3.63 3.15 -11.10
N GLN A 54 -4.28 3.30 -12.25
CA GLN A 54 -5.15 4.44 -12.51
C GLN A 54 -6.37 4.46 -11.57
N ALA A 55 -6.91 3.28 -11.23
CA ALA A 55 -7.99 3.18 -10.24
C ALA A 55 -7.55 3.70 -8.87
N ASN A 56 -6.36 3.34 -8.40
CA ASN A 56 -5.81 3.83 -7.13
C ASN A 56 -5.58 5.34 -7.16
N GLU A 57 -5.01 5.88 -8.25
CA GLU A 57 -4.82 7.33 -8.42
C GLU A 57 -6.16 8.10 -8.40
N ASN A 58 -7.19 7.54 -9.03
CA ASN A 58 -8.52 8.14 -9.03
C ASN A 58 -9.14 8.16 -7.62
N ALA A 59 -8.94 7.09 -6.85
CA ALA A 59 -9.47 6.98 -5.48
C ALA A 59 -8.92 8.07 -4.54
N LEU A 60 -7.68 8.53 -4.76
CA LEU A 60 -7.09 9.64 -4.00
C LEU A 60 -7.89 10.96 -4.13
N VAL A 61 -8.56 11.16 -5.26
CA VAL A 61 -9.32 12.38 -5.56
C VAL A 61 -10.80 12.21 -5.25
N GLN A 62 -11.34 11.00 -5.49
CA GLN A 62 -12.79 10.78 -5.53
C GLN A 62 -13.36 10.18 -4.24
N GLY A 63 -12.56 9.45 -3.46
CA GLY A 63 -12.98 8.78 -2.22
C GLY A 63 -13.80 7.52 -2.45
#